data_AF-A0A521XWW1-F1
#
_entry.id   AF-A0A521XWW1-F1
#
_cell.length_a   1.000
_cell.length_b   1.000
_cell.length_c   1.000
_cell.angle_alpha   90.00
_cell.angle_beta   90.00
_cell.angle_gamma   90.00
#
_symmetry.space_group_name_H-M   'P 1'
#
loop_
_entity.id
_entity.type
_entity.pdbx_description
1 polymer ?
#
loop_
_entity_poly.entity_id
_entity_poly.type
_entity_poly.pdbx_seq_one_letter_code
_entity_poly.pdbx_strand_id
1 'polypeptide(L)'
;MKHAVNFRLSTRATTVLSILEKKMHTSKTAIVEKALQFYAQKELSKQSRILDFAGILTDKEADDMLSVIESSNHNKDLKINL
;
A
#
# COMPACT_ATOMS: atom_id res chain seq x y z
N MET A 1 -8.37 -19.37 4.11
CA MET A 1 -8.79 -19.80 5.46
C MET A 1 -8.33 -18.75 6.47
N LYS A 2 -9.07 -18.53 7.56
CA LYS A 2 -8.64 -17.61 8.64
C LYS A 2 -7.76 -18.37 9.63
N HIS A 3 -6.70 -17.72 10.11
CA HIS A 3 -5.80 -18.25 11.13
C HIS A 3 -5.85 -17.37 12.37
N ALA A 4 -5.87 -18.00 13.56
CA ALA A 4 -5.82 -17.25 14.81
C ALA A 4 -4.42 -16.67 15.00
N VAL A 5 -4.34 -15.36 15.27
CA VAL A 5 -3.09 -14.65 15.53
C VAL A 5 -3.23 -13.93 16.86
N ASN A 6 -2.25 -14.13 17.75
CA ASN A 6 -2.19 -13.47 19.05
C ASN A 6 -1.13 -12.36 19.00
N PHE A 7 -1.52 -11.14 19.35
CA PHE A 7 -0.60 -10.03 19.51
C PHE A 7 -0.93 -9.23 20.76
N ARG A 8 0.09 -8.70 21.42
CA ARG A 8 -0.07 -7.83 22.58
C ARG A 8 -0.18 -6.38 22.11
N LEU A 9 -1.11 -5.66 22.70
CA LEU A 9 -1.34 -4.24 22.41
C LEU A 9 -1.02 -3.38 23.62
N SER A 10 -0.59 -2.15 23.37
CA SER A 10 -0.49 -1.15 24.43
C SER A 10 -1.88 -0.81 24.97
N THR A 11 -1.95 -0.37 26.23
CA THR A 11 -3.21 0.06 26.87
C THR A 11 -3.97 1.06 26.01
N ARG A 12 -3.26 2.05 25.46
CA ARG A 12 -3.83 3.08 24.58
C ARG A 12 -4.49 2.47 23.34
N ALA A 13 -3.83 1.52 22.68
CA ALA A 13 -4.39 0.86 21.50
C ALA A 13 -5.64 0.05 21.84
N THR A 14 -5.64 -0.66 22.97
CA THR A 14 -6.80 -1.42 23.45
C THR A 14 -7.99 -0.52 23.81
N THR A 15 -7.73 0.66 24.39
CA THR A 15 -8.76 1.67 24.65
C THR A 15 -9.39 2.17 23.36
N VAL A 16 -8.57 2.52 22.35
CA VAL A 16 -9.07 2.98 21.05
C VAL A 16 -9.91 1.91 20.37
N LEU A 17 -9.46 0.65 20.38
CA LEU A 17 -10.23 -0.47 19.82
C LEU A 17 -11.59 -0.63 20.51
N SER A 18 -11.65 -0.47 21.82
CA SER A 18 -12.91 -0.58 22.58
C SER A 18 -13.89 0.55 22.28
N ILE A 19 -13.39 1.77 22.02
CA ILE A 19 -14.22 2.90 21.58
C ILE A 19 -14.77 2.63 20.17
N LEU A 20 -13.93 2.16 19.27
CA LEU A 20 -14.31 1.85 17.88
C LEU A 20 -15.32 0.70 17.80
N GLU A 21 -15.15 -0.35 18.60
CA GLU A 21 -16.09 -1.47 18.71
C GLU A 21 -17.50 -0.99 19.05
N LYS A 22 -17.61 -0.11 20.05
CA LYS A 22 -18.89 0.47 20.46
C LYS A 22 -19.48 1.37 19.37
N LYS A 23 -18.67 2.22 18.76
CA LYS A 23 -19.13 3.19 17.74
C LYS A 23 -19.57 2.51 16.44
N MET A 24 -18.90 1.43 16.06
CA MET A 24 -19.12 0.75 14.78
C MET A 24 -20.03 -0.48 14.91
N HIS A 25 -20.47 -0.82 16.14
CA HIS A 25 -21.26 -2.01 16.44
C HIS A 25 -20.66 -3.29 15.82
N THR A 26 -19.34 -3.46 15.94
CA THR A 26 -18.61 -4.56 15.32
C THR A 26 -17.47 -5.02 16.21
N SER A 27 -16.97 -6.24 16.00
CA SER A 27 -15.94 -6.82 16.87
C SER A 27 -14.59 -6.12 16.72
N LYS A 28 -13.79 -6.12 17.78
CA LYS A 28 -12.39 -5.66 17.74
C LYS A 28 -11.60 -6.34 16.61
N THR A 29 -11.82 -7.64 16.38
CA THR A 29 -11.19 -8.40 15.29
C THR A 29 -11.55 -7.81 13.93
N ALA A 30 -12.83 -7.51 13.68
CA ALA A 30 -13.27 -6.93 12.41
C ALA A 30 -12.67 -5.54 12.18
N ILE A 31 -12.49 -4.75 13.24
CA ILE A 31 -11.82 -3.45 13.17
C ILE A 31 -10.36 -3.61 12.77
N VAL A 32 -9.63 -4.53 13.40
CA VAL A 32 -8.23 -4.79 13.08
C VAL A 32 -8.08 -5.32 11.66
N GLU A 33 -8.92 -6.26 11.24
CA GLU A 33 -8.90 -6.80 9.85
C GLU A 33 -9.10 -5.68 8.82
N LYS A 34 -10.08 -4.79 9.03
CA LYS A 34 -10.32 -3.64 8.14
C LYS A 34 -9.15 -2.67 8.12
N ALA A 35 -8.54 -2.39 9.27
CA ALA A 35 -7.38 -1.50 9.36
C ALA A 35 -6.17 -2.09 8.62
N LEU A 36 -5.92 -3.40 8.78
CA LEU A 36 -4.86 -4.10 8.06
C LEU A 36 -5.13 -4.14 6.56
N GLN A 37 -6.37 -4.37 6.14
CA GLN A 37 -6.75 -4.34 4.73
C GLN A 37 -6.54 -2.95 4.12
N PHE A 38 -6.95 -1.89 4.82
CA PHE A 38 -6.73 -0.51 4.38
C PHE A 38 -5.24 -0.18 4.28
N TYR A 39 -4.44 -0.58 5.27
CA TYR A 39 -2.98 -0.42 5.24
C TYR A 39 -2.37 -1.17 4.06
N ALA A 40 -2.76 -2.43 3.85
CA ALA A 40 -2.29 -3.24 2.73
C ALA A 40 -2.64 -2.59 1.39
N GLN A 41 -3.87 -2.11 1.19
CA GLN A 41 -4.24 -1.39 -0.04
C GLN A 41 -3.40 -0.12 -0.24
N LYS A 42 -3.15 0.65 0.82
CA LYS A 42 -2.37 1.89 0.76
C LYS A 42 -0.88 1.66 0.49
N GLU A 43 -0.29 0.60 1.03
CA GLU A 43 1.14 0.33 0.85
C GLU A 43 1.42 -0.59 -0.36
N LEU A 44 0.53 -1.53 -0.68
CA LEU A 44 0.64 -2.34 -1.91
C LEU A 44 0.36 -1.52 -3.16
N SER A 45 -0.45 -0.46 -3.10
CA SER A 45 -0.57 0.51 -4.21
C SER A 45 0.70 1.37 -4.40
N LYS A 46 1.66 1.33 -3.47
CA LYS A 46 3.01 1.86 -3.67
C LYS A 46 4.00 0.82 -4.17
N GLN A 47 3.61 -0.46 -4.21
CA GLN A 47 4.42 -1.50 -4.83
C GLN A 47 4.54 -1.18 -6.32
N SER A 48 5.77 -1.31 -6.84
CA SER A 48 6.27 -0.68 -8.08
C SER A 48 5.26 -0.66 -9.23
N ARG A 49 4.91 0.53 -9.74
CA ARG A 49 4.09 0.71 -10.97
C ARG A 49 4.61 -0.10 -12.16
N ILE A 50 5.87 -0.53 -12.13
CA ILE A 50 6.46 -1.43 -13.13
C ILE A 50 5.76 -2.79 -13.16
N LEU A 51 5.29 -3.31 -12.02
CA LEU A 51 4.58 -4.59 -11.97
C LEU A 51 3.20 -4.51 -12.64
N ASP A 52 2.60 -3.33 -12.74
CA ASP A 52 1.34 -3.12 -13.47
C ASP A 52 1.52 -3.35 -14.98
N PHE A 53 2.75 -3.27 -15.50
CA PHE A 53 3.06 -3.49 -16.93
C PHE A 53 3.54 -4.92 -17.22
N ALA A 54 3.76 -5.75 -16.20
CA ALA A 54 4.28 -7.11 -16.36
C ALA A 54 3.29 -7.99 -17.15
N GLY A 55 3.66 -8.38 -18.36
CA GLY A 55 2.84 -9.22 -19.25
C GLY A 55 1.75 -8.48 -20.04
N ILE A 56 1.65 -7.15 -19.91
CA ILE A 56 0.75 -6.31 -20.72
C ILE A 56 1.48 -5.78 -21.96
N LEU A 57 2.73 -5.37 -21.77
CA LEU A 57 3.54 -4.81 -22.85
C LEU A 57 4.18 -5.93 -23.66
N THR A 58 4.15 -5.78 -24.98
CA THR A 58 5.03 -6.53 -25.87
C THR A 58 6.48 -6.11 -25.64
N ASP A 59 7.44 -6.96 -26.02
CA ASP A 59 8.87 -6.68 -25.85
C ASP A 59 9.26 -5.30 -26.44
N LYS A 60 8.69 -4.96 -27.59
CA LYS A 60 8.90 -3.65 -28.23
C LYS A 60 8.39 -2.48 -27.39
N GLU A 61 7.18 -2.58 -26.83
CA GLU A 61 6.60 -1.52 -26.01
C GLU A 61 7.37 -1.35 -24.69
N ALA A 62 7.93 -2.44 -24.16
CA ALA A 62 8.79 -2.41 -22.98
C ALA A 62 10.15 -1.72 -23.30
N ASP A 63 10.77 -2.05 -24.43
CA ASP A 63 12.02 -1.45 -24.89
C ASP A 63 11.84 0.05 -25.22
N ASP A 64 10.73 0.43 -25.85
CA ASP A 64 10.38 1.83 -26.14
C ASP A 64 10.19 2.62 -24.83
N MET A 65 9.53 2.04 -23.83
CA MET A 65 9.39 2.65 -22.50
C MET A 65 10.74 2.80 -21.80
N LEU A 66 11.61 1.79 -21.88
CA LEU A 66 12.95 1.82 -21.29
C LEU A 66 13.81 2.92 -21.94
N SER A 67 13.77 3.03 -23.27
CA SER A 67 14.46 4.08 -24.03
C SER A 67 14.00 5.50 -23.64
N VAL A 68 12.69 5.68 -23.41
CA VAL A 68 12.15 6.96 -22.89
C VAL A 68 12.63 7.24 -21.46
N ILE A 69 12.70 6.23 -20.58
CA ILE A 69 13.21 6.41 -19.21
C ILE A 69 14.69 6.82 -19.21
N GLU A 70 15.51 6.14 -20.02
CA GLU A 70 16.95 6.41 -20.14
C GLU A 70 17.22 7.81 -20.70
N SER A 71 16.49 8.20 -21.75
CA SER A 71 16.61 9.53 -22.36
C SER A 71 16.03 10.65 -21.47
N SER A 72 14.99 10.38 -20.69
CA SER A 72 14.37 11.35 -19.76
C SER A 72 15.20 11.61 -18.50
N ASN A 73 16.08 10.68 -18.10
CA ASN A 73 17.01 10.91 -16.98
C ASN A 73 18.08 11.98 -17.27
N HIS A 74 18.25 12.41 -18.52
CA HIS A 74 19.10 13.56 -18.86
C HIS A 74 18.39 14.93 -18.70
N ASN A 75 17.07 14.95 -18.48
CA ASN A 75 16.25 16.16 -18.59
C ASN A 75 15.27 16.38 -17.42
N LYS A 76 15.60 15.87 -16.23
CA LYS A 76 14.85 16.21 -15.02
C LYS A 76 15.53 17.41 -14.37
N ASP A 77 15.08 18.60 -14.75
CA ASP A 77 15.22 19.80 -13.93
C ASP A 77 14.66 19.49 -12.54
N LEU A 78 15.55 19.20 -11.60
CA LEU A 78 15.25 19.14 -10.18
C LEU A 78 14.85 20.55 -9.75
N LYS A 79 13.55 20.88 -9.87
CA LYS A 79 12.98 22.01 -9.14
C LYS A 79 12.97 21.66 -7.65
N ILE A 80 14.11 21.86 -7.00
CA ILE A 80 14.20 21.94 -5.55
C ILE A 80 13.59 23.29 -5.17
N ASN A 81 12.35 23.27 -4.69
CA ASN A 81 11.86 24.39 -3.91
C ASN A 81 12.49 24.26 -2.51
N LEU A 82 13.46 25.14 -2.23
CA LEU A 82 14.04 25.36 -0.90
C LEU A 82 13.03 26.09 0.00
#